data_AF-A0A957U700-F1
#
_entry.id   AF-A0A957U700-F1
#
_cell.length_a   1.000
_cell.length_b   1.000
_cell.length_c   1.000
_cell.angle_alpha   90.00
_cell.angle_beta   90.00
_cell.angle_gamma   90.00
#
_symmetry.space_group_name_H-M   'P 1'
#
loop_
_entity.id
_entity.type
_entity.pdbx_description
1 polymer ?
#
loop_
_entity_poly.entity_id
_entity_poly.type
_entity_poly.pdbx_seq_one_letter_code
_entity_poly.pdbx_strand_id
1 'polypeptide(L)'
;MTKTRWTQIVAWLLTIAGIVLIGLGGMVLFGRFPRAAATQSRLQTVRETGYLRCGIEGGLSGFSVVSGDPVFWKDGLAYFDDAQGFDTDFCRVIAVAVFGTAVDHLYFIPLNVEQRFQAVKDGTIDVLVRNTTCTAGRDIHVGIDFGPVIFHDGQKFLVPVDSDIYTLADLDGKQICVLPGTTSIDNVRTTFDDLGMSYELISERRP
;
A
#
# COMPACT_ATOMS: atom_id res chain seq x y z
N MET A 1 -13.50 21.97 67.86
CA MET A 1 -12.65 22.38 66.72
C MET A 1 -12.13 23.78 66.98
N THR A 2 -10.83 23.94 67.17
CA THR A 2 -10.19 25.19 67.56
C THR A 2 -10.12 26.17 66.39
N LYS A 3 -10.44 27.45 66.65
CA LYS A 3 -10.57 28.54 65.64
C LYS A 3 -9.38 28.66 64.68
N THR A 4 -8.20 28.15 65.05
CA THR A 4 -6.95 28.19 64.28
C THR A 4 -6.95 27.30 63.02
N ARG A 5 -7.70 26.18 63.00
CA ARG A 5 -7.77 25.31 61.81
C ARG A 5 -8.67 25.88 60.70
N TRP A 6 -9.66 26.70 61.07
CA TRP A 6 -10.62 27.24 60.11
C TRP A 6 -10.04 28.42 59.31
N THR A 7 -9.26 29.28 59.96
CA THR A 7 -8.55 30.38 59.28
C THR A 7 -7.46 29.89 58.34
N GLN A 8 -6.79 28.78 58.67
CA GLN A 8 -5.80 28.17 57.77
C GLN A 8 -6.46 27.54 56.52
N ILE A 9 -7.61 26.87 56.67
CA ILE A 9 -8.32 26.28 55.52
C ILE A 9 -8.85 27.35 54.57
N VAL A 10 -9.38 28.46 55.10
CA VAL A 10 -9.86 29.59 54.29
C VAL A 10 -8.69 30.31 53.59
N ALA A 11 -7.54 30.46 54.26
CA ALA A 11 -6.34 31.03 53.64
C ALA A 11 -5.79 30.16 52.50
N TRP A 12 -5.85 28.83 52.63
CA TRP A 12 -5.45 27.89 51.57
C TRP A 12 -6.41 27.87 50.37
N LEU A 13 -7.72 28.04 50.60
CA LEU A 13 -8.70 28.10 49.50
C LEU A 13 -8.61 29.42 48.71
N LEU A 14 -8.28 30.53 49.37
CA LEU A 14 -8.11 31.83 48.72
C LEU A 14 -6.80 31.92 47.90
N THR A 15 -5.72 31.25 48.32
CA THR A 15 -4.48 31.18 47.51
C THR A 15 -4.62 30.27 46.28
N ILE A 16 -5.39 29.18 46.36
CA ILE A 16 -5.67 28.33 45.20
C ILE A 16 -6.54 29.08 44.17
N ALA A 17 -7.53 29.87 44.61
CA ALA A 17 -8.35 30.70 43.71
C ALA A 17 -7.55 31.82 43.01
N GLY A 18 -6.55 32.40 43.69
CA GLY A 18 -5.69 33.44 43.12
C GLY A 18 -4.73 32.93 42.03
N ILE A 19 -4.24 31.69 42.14
CA ILE A 19 -3.32 31.09 41.15
C ILE A 19 -4.06 30.68 39.87
N VAL A 20 -5.32 30.27 39.96
CA VAL A 20 -6.13 29.91 38.78
C VAL A 20 -6.49 31.13 37.92
N LEU A 21 -6.67 32.31 38.52
CA LEU A 21 -7.02 33.54 37.80
C LEU A 21 -5.83 34.20 37.07
N ILE A 22 -4.58 33.97 37.51
CA ILE A 22 -3.39 34.51 36.85
C ILE A 22 -2.94 33.60 35.68
N GLY A 23 -3.25 32.30 35.73
CA GLY A 23 -2.93 31.35 34.65
C GLY A 23 -3.75 31.54 33.37
N LEU A 24 -4.93 32.15 33.44
CA LEU A 24 -5.84 32.35 32.31
C LEU A 24 -5.61 33.64 31.52
N GLY A 25 -4.94 34.64 32.11
CA GLY A 25 -4.68 35.94 31.43
C GLY A 25 -3.45 35.96 30.52
N GLY A 26 -2.44 35.13 30.79
CA GLY A 26 -1.18 35.12 30.04
C GLY A 26 -1.22 34.40 28.69
N MET A 27 -2.22 33.54 28.48
CA MET A 27 -2.26 32.63 27.33
C MET A 27 -2.90 33.22 26.07
N VAL A 28 -3.34 34.48 26.12
CA VAL A 28 -4.03 35.15 24.99
C VAL A 28 -3.08 36.06 24.18
N LEU A 29 -1.92 36.47 24.73
CA LEU A 29 -1.01 37.43 24.08
C LEU A 29 0.16 36.80 23.29
N PHE A 30 0.37 35.49 23.41
CA PHE A 30 1.27 34.72 22.54
C PHE A 30 0.55 33.45 22.08
N GLY A 31 -0.50 33.62 21.27
CA GLY A 31 -1.25 32.54 20.65
C GLY A 31 -0.42 31.75 19.65
N ARG A 32 0.53 30.94 20.12
CA ARG A 32 1.10 29.85 19.34
C ARG A 32 0.30 28.60 19.66
N PHE A 33 -0.83 28.46 18.96
CA PHE A 33 -1.52 27.19 18.90
C PHE A 33 -0.51 26.13 18.45
N PRO A 34 -0.41 24.96 19.12
CA PRO A 34 0.34 23.85 18.57
C PRO A 34 -0.30 23.52 17.22
N ARG A 35 0.39 23.86 16.14
CA ARG A 35 0.02 23.42 14.80
C ARG A 35 0.06 21.90 14.86
N ALA A 36 -1.09 21.25 14.70
CA ALA A 36 -1.11 19.82 14.45
C ALA A 36 -0.07 19.57 13.36
N ALA A 37 0.92 18.71 13.65
CA ALA A 37 1.88 18.31 12.64
C ALA A 37 1.06 17.78 11.47
N ALA A 38 1.06 18.50 10.36
CA ALA A 38 0.38 18.03 9.17
C ALA A 38 1.08 16.71 8.81
N THR A 39 0.34 15.61 8.86
CA THR A 39 0.81 14.35 8.28
C THR A 39 1.23 14.67 6.86
N GLN A 40 2.53 14.57 6.58
CA GLN A 40 3.08 14.95 5.28
C GLN A 40 2.35 14.12 4.22
N SER A 41 1.72 14.81 3.25
CA SER A 41 1.03 14.10 2.18
C SER A 41 2.03 13.33 1.33
N ARG A 42 1.62 12.19 0.77
CA ARG A 42 2.50 11.40 -0.09
C ARG A 42 3.06 12.20 -1.27
N LEU A 43 2.22 13.06 -1.86
CA LEU A 43 2.63 13.98 -2.93
C LEU A 43 3.72 14.95 -2.47
N GLN A 44 3.63 15.47 -1.24
CA GLN A 44 4.65 16.34 -0.69
C GLN A 44 5.98 15.58 -0.51
N THR A 45 5.94 14.36 0.02
CA THR A 45 7.13 13.49 0.14
C THR A 45 7.77 13.23 -1.22
N VAL A 46 6.99 12.90 -2.25
CA VAL A 46 7.49 12.69 -3.62
C VAL A 46 8.14 13.95 -4.18
N ARG A 47 7.50 15.11 -4.02
CA ARG A 47 8.05 16.40 -4.49
C ARG A 47 9.35 16.79 -3.79
N GLU A 48 9.44 16.57 -2.48
CA GLU A 48 10.65 16.86 -1.70
C GLU A 48 11.78 15.88 -2.00
N THR A 49 11.45 14.59 -2.21
CA THR A 49 12.41 13.55 -2.60
C THR A 49 12.95 13.79 -4.01
N GLY A 50 12.13 14.39 -4.87
CA GLY A 50 12.51 14.73 -6.25
C GLY A 50 12.33 13.57 -7.23
N TYR A 51 11.76 12.44 -6.85
CA TYR A 51 11.42 11.36 -7.77
C TYR A 51 10.26 10.51 -7.24
N LEU A 52 9.55 9.84 -8.14
CA LEU A 52 8.49 8.88 -7.83
C LEU A 52 9.07 7.47 -7.71
N ARG A 53 8.77 6.77 -6.61
CA ARG A 53 9.07 5.34 -6.46
C ARG A 53 7.84 4.53 -6.84
N CYS A 54 7.84 3.97 -8.05
CA CYS A 54 6.72 3.17 -8.54
C CYS A 54 7.00 1.67 -8.35
N GLY A 55 6.18 1.01 -7.53
CA GLY A 55 6.23 -0.44 -7.40
C GLY A 55 5.55 -1.12 -8.58
N ILE A 56 6.25 -2.07 -9.21
CA ILE A 56 5.80 -2.83 -10.38
C ILE A 56 5.99 -4.34 -10.16
N GLU A 57 5.60 -5.17 -11.14
CA GLU A 57 5.90 -6.61 -11.10
C GLU A 57 7.34 -6.88 -11.57
N GLY A 58 7.70 -6.38 -12.75
CA GLY A 58 9.07 -6.35 -13.27
C GLY A 58 9.50 -7.53 -14.14
N GLY A 59 8.71 -8.61 -14.25
CA GLY A 59 8.94 -9.77 -15.09
C GLY A 59 7.73 -10.22 -15.92
N LEU A 60 6.61 -9.48 -15.90
CA LEU A 60 5.37 -9.81 -16.58
C LEU A 60 5.27 -9.08 -17.92
N SER A 61 5.57 -9.81 -19.00
CA SER A 61 5.49 -9.29 -20.37
C SER A 61 4.12 -8.66 -20.69
N GLY A 62 4.14 -7.50 -21.33
CA GLY A 62 2.95 -6.69 -21.61
C GLY A 62 2.55 -5.74 -20.48
N PHE A 63 2.83 -6.07 -19.23
CA PHE A 63 2.49 -5.24 -18.07
C PHE A 63 3.70 -4.48 -17.52
N SER A 64 4.75 -5.18 -17.08
CA SER A 64 5.99 -4.54 -16.64
C SER A 64 7.16 -5.51 -16.71
N VAL A 65 8.21 -5.12 -17.42
CA VAL A 65 9.47 -5.85 -17.54
C VAL A 65 10.62 -4.87 -17.34
N VAL A 66 11.44 -5.08 -16.31
CA VAL A 66 12.70 -4.36 -16.18
C VAL A 66 13.75 -5.00 -17.08
N SER A 67 14.66 -4.19 -17.62
CA SER A 67 15.78 -4.67 -18.43
C SER A 67 17.08 -4.01 -17.99
N GLY A 68 18.18 -4.74 -18.10
CA GLY A 68 19.51 -4.27 -17.67
C GLY A 68 19.74 -4.43 -16.17
N ASP A 69 20.81 -3.81 -15.70
CA ASP A 69 21.20 -3.84 -14.30
C ASP A 69 20.51 -2.71 -13.51
N PRO A 70 20.22 -2.90 -12.22
CA PRO A 70 19.71 -1.84 -11.36
C PRO A 70 20.67 -0.64 -11.32
N VAL A 71 20.13 0.58 -11.37
CA VAL A 71 20.93 1.80 -11.25
C VAL A 71 21.46 1.99 -9.84
N PHE A 72 20.71 1.57 -8.82
CA PHE A 72 21.18 1.49 -7.45
C PHE A 72 20.33 0.52 -6.62
N TRP A 73 20.83 0.23 -5.42
CA TRP A 73 20.18 -0.60 -4.43
C TRP A 73 19.93 0.21 -3.16
N LYS A 74 18.75 0.06 -2.57
CA LYS A 74 18.40 0.70 -1.31
C LYS A 74 17.41 -0.18 -0.55
N ASP A 75 17.68 -0.38 0.75
CA ASP A 75 16.81 -1.16 1.65
C ASP A 75 16.51 -2.58 1.13
N GLY A 76 17.49 -3.20 0.46
CA GLY A 76 17.36 -4.54 -0.13
C GLY A 76 16.55 -4.59 -1.44
N LEU A 77 16.15 -3.44 -1.98
CA LEU A 77 15.40 -3.33 -3.22
C LEU A 77 16.26 -2.75 -4.35
N ALA A 78 16.08 -3.30 -5.54
CA ALA A 78 16.66 -2.81 -6.78
C ALA A 78 15.82 -1.65 -7.34
N TYR A 79 16.49 -0.59 -7.77
CA TYR A 79 15.89 0.55 -8.43
C TYR A 79 16.32 0.53 -9.90
N PHE A 80 15.35 0.62 -10.79
CA PHE A 80 15.56 0.70 -12.23
C PHE A 80 15.04 2.05 -12.74
N ASP A 81 15.76 2.66 -13.65
CA ASP A 81 15.38 3.91 -14.34
C ASP A 81 14.61 3.64 -15.65
N ASP A 82 14.65 2.40 -16.15
CA ASP A 82 13.86 1.99 -17.31
C ASP A 82 13.17 0.62 -17.13
N ALA A 83 12.01 0.49 -17.79
CA ALA A 83 11.19 -0.71 -17.84
C ALA A 83 10.19 -0.61 -19.00
N GLN A 84 9.53 -1.71 -19.38
CA GLN A 84 8.58 -1.71 -20.49
C GLN A 84 7.27 -2.39 -20.12
N GLY A 85 6.15 -1.82 -20.54
CA GLY A 85 4.82 -2.39 -20.40
C GLY A 85 3.77 -1.39 -19.90
N PHE A 86 2.52 -1.85 -19.88
CA PHE A 86 1.35 -1.05 -19.53
C PHE A 86 1.43 -0.41 -18.13
N ASP A 87 1.78 -1.20 -17.10
CA ASP A 87 1.91 -0.71 -15.72
C ASP A 87 3.05 0.31 -15.62
N THR A 88 4.15 0.05 -16.32
CA THR A 88 5.31 0.96 -16.39
C THR A 88 4.94 2.30 -17.02
N ASP A 89 4.18 2.29 -18.11
CA ASP A 89 3.73 3.53 -18.75
C ASP A 89 2.80 4.32 -17.86
N PHE A 90 1.96 3.66 -17.06
CA PHE A 90 1.11 4.36 -16.12
C PHE A 90 1.91 4.97 -14.96
N CYS A 91 2.99 4.33 -14.48
CA CYS A 91 3.96 4.98 -13.59
C CYS A 91 4.58 6.24 -14.22
N ARG A 92 4.94 6.20 -15.52
CA ARG A 92 5.47 7.36 -16.26
C ARG A 92 4.46 8.49 -16.33
N VAL A 93 3.18 8.18 -16.59
CA VAL A 93 2.10 9.18 -16.60
C VAL A 93 1.99 9.88 -15.24
N ILE A 94 2.08 9.13 -14.13
CA ILE A 94 2.07 9.73 -12.78
C ILE A 94 3.29 10.62 -12.56
N ALA A 95 4.50 10.17 -12.92
CA ALA A 95 5.71 10.96 -12.77
C ALA A 95 5.64 12.27 -13.59
N VAL A 96 5.22 12.19 -14.86
CA VAL A 96 5.00 13.37 -15.72
C VAL A 96 3.95 14.30 -15.14
N ALA A 97 2.87 13.78 -14.55
CA ALA A 97 1.84 14.61 -13.92
C ALA A 97 2.38 15.37 -12.68
N VAL A 98 3.37 14.81 -11.97
CA VAL A 98 3.96 15.42 -10.78
C VAL A 98 5.10 16.39 -11.12
N PHE A 99 5.99 16.01 -12.04
CA PHE A 99 7.26 16.69 -12.31
C PHE A 99 7.36 17.32 -13.71
N GLY A 100 6.41 17.05 -14.61
CA GLY A 100 6.47 17.47 -16.02
C GLY A 100 7.35 16.58 -16.91
N THR A 101 8.11 15.66 -16.32
CA THR A 101 8.94 14.66 -17.01
C THR A 101 9.08 13.41 -16.12
N ALA A 102 9.36 12.26 -16.72
CA ALA A 102 9.75 11.04 -15.98
C ALA A 102 11.27 10.86 -15.91
N VAL A 103 12.02 11.50 -16.81
CA VAL A 103 13.50 11.41 -16.87
C VAL A 103 14.07 11.92 -15.56
N ASP A 104 14.91 11.13 -14.90
CA ASP A 104 15.53 11.40 -13.58
C ASP A 104 14.54 11.59 -12.41
N HIS A 105 13.25 11.39 -12.65
CA HIS A 105 12.16 11.65 -11.69
C HIS A 105 11.28 10.43 -11.43
N LEU A 106 11.68 9.25 -11.91
CA LEU A 106 10.95 7.99 -11.76
C LEU A 106 11.92 6.83 -11.58
N TYR A 107 11.64 6.00 -10.58
CA TYR A 107 12.27 4.69 -10.44
C TYR A 107 11.23 3.59 -10.33
N PHE A 108 11.51 2.49 -11.03
CA PHE A 108 10.73 1.26 -10.99
C PHE A 108 11.34 0.29 -9.98
N ILE A 109 10.49 -0.26 -9.12
CA ILE A 109 10.88 -1.16 -8.04
C ILE A 109 10.08 -2.46 -8.20
N PRO A 110 10.69 -3.55 -8.68
CA PRO A 110 10.03 -4.84 -8.80
C PRO A 110 9.66 -5.42 -7.44
N LEU A 111 8.39 -5.85 -7.28
CA LEU A 111 7.88 -6.40 -6.03
C LEU A 111 7.10 -7.69 -6.28
N ASN A 112 7.39 -8.69 -5.43
CA ASN A 112 6.62 -9.93 -5.34
C ASN A 112 5.24 -9.71 -4.69
N VAL A 113 4.43 -10.77 -4.67
CA VAL A 113 3.04 -10.71 -4.20
C VAL A 113 2.96 -10.39 -2.70
N GLU A 114 3.92 -10.89 -1.93
CA GLU A 114 3.95 -10.82 -0.48
C GLU A 114 4.32 -9.41 0.02
N GLN A 115 5.29 -8.76 -0.63
CA GLN A 115 5.83 -7.49 -0.15
C GLN A 115 5.07 -6.26 -0.67
N ARG A 116 4.35 -6.37 -1.80
CA ARG A 116 3.80 -5.20 -2.53
C ARG A 116 2.91 -4.27 -1.70
N PHE A 117 2.07 -4.84 -0.83
CA PHE A 117 1.16 -4.05 -0.01
C PHE A 117 1.86 -3.42 1.19
N GLN A 118 2.85 -4.10 1.76
CA GLN A 118 3.61 -3.54 2.85
C GLN A 118 4.47 -2.36 2.35
N ALA A 119 5.09 -2.51 1.18
CA ALA A 119 5.93 -1.48 0.58
C ALA A 119 5.21 -0.15 0.33
N VAL A 120 3.92 -0.17 -0.03
CA VAL A 120 3.16 1.09 -0.20
C VAL A 120 2.76 1.69 1.14
N LYS A 121 2.42 0.86 2.13
CA LYS A 121 2.00 1.31 3.48
C LYS A 121 3.13 1.98 4.25
N ASP A 122 4.28 1.32 4.33
CA ASP A 122 5.44 1.86 5.03
C ASP A 122 6.15 2.96 4.23
N GLY A 123 5.76 3.12 2.97
CA GLY A 123 6.27 4.15 2.09
C GLY A 123 7.65 3.87 1.54
N THR A 124 8.04 2.59 1.50
CA THR A 124 9.14 2.10 0.66
C THR A 124 8.92 2.46 -0.81
N ILE A 125 7.69 2.33 -1.31
CA ILE A 125 7.22 2.87 -2.59
C ILE A 125 6.15 3.94 -2.37
N ASP A 126 5.95 4.78 -3.37
CA ASP A 126 4.96 5.88 -3.33
C ASP A 126 3.62 5.50 -3.93
N VAL A 127 3.64 4.67 -4.97
CA VAL A 127 2.47 4.12 -5.63
C VAL A 127 2.76 2.71 -6.11
N LEU A 128 1.77 1.83 -6.02
CA LEU A 128 1.82 0.48 -6.58
C LEU A 128 1.03 0.47 -7.88
N VAL A 129 1.72 0.38 -9.01
CA VAL A 129 1.11 0.16 -10.33
C VAL A 129 1.57 -1.21 -10.80
N ARG A 130 0.75 -2.19 -10.46
CA ARG A 130 1.05 -3.60 -10.64
C ARG A 130 -0.29 -4.29 -10.78
N ASN A 131 -0.48 -5.21 -11.73
CA ASN A 131 -1.65 -6.08 -11.91
C ASN A 131 -2.32 -6.58 -10.60
N THR A 132 -3.09 -5.71 -9.94
CA THR A 132 -3.58 -5.85 -8.57
C THR A 132 -5.06 -5.48 -8.55
N THR A 133 -5.91 -6.49 -8.45
CA THR A 133 -7.37 -6.34 -8.39
C THR A 133 -7.81 -5.42 -7.25
N CYS A 134 -8.64 -4.41 -7.56
CA CYS A 134 -9.36 -3.65 -6.56
C CYS A 134 -10.50 -4.49 -5.98
N THR A 135 -10.48 -4.77 -4.68
CA THR A 135 -11.57 -5.50 -3.99
C THR A 135 -11.91 -4.81 -2.68
N ALA A 136 -13.16 -4.92 -2.24
CA ALA A 136 -13.59 -4.38 -0.95
C ALA A 136 -12.75 -4.93 0.22
N GLY A 137 -12.38 -6.22 0.17
CA GLY A 137 -11.52 -6.82 1.18
C GLY A 137 -10.13 -6.18 1.24
N ARG A 138 -9.54 -5.80 0.10
CA ARG A 138 -8.25 -5.10 0.08
C ARG A 138 -8.41 -3.67 0.60
N ASP A 139 -9.41 -2.94 0.13
CA ASP A 139 -9.66 -1.55 0.50
C ASP A 139 -9.90 -1.40 2.02
N ILE A 140 -10.74 -2.26 2.60
CA ILE A 140 -11.12 -2.19 4.01
C ILE A 140 -10.04 -2.77 4.93
N HIS A 141 -9.45 -3.92 4.58
CA HIS A 141 -8.63 -4.68 5.53
C HIS A 141 -7.14 -4.54 5.29
N VAL A 142 -6.71 -4.24 4.06
CA VAL A 142 -5.29 -4.01 3.81
C VAL A 142 -4.93 -2.59 4.22
N GLY A 143 -5.84 -1.61 4.25
CA GLY A 143 -5.46 -0.25 4.66
C GLY A 143 -4.58 0.43 3.60
N ILE A 144 -4.97 0.23 2.35
CA ILE A 144 -4.47 0.93 1.17
C ILE A 144 -5.69 1.50 0.46
N ASP A 145 -5.52 2.66 -0.16
CA ASP A 145 -6.55 3.21 -1.03
C ASP A 145 -6.24 2.85 -2.49
N PHE A 146 -7.30 2.59 -3.27
CA PHE A 146 -7.18 2.35 -4.70
C PHE A 146 -7.38 3.64 -5.49
N GLY A 147 -6.51 3.86 -6.48
CA GLY A 147 -6.76 4.81 -7.55
C GLY A 147 -7.83 4.30 -8.54
N PRO A 148 -8.09 5.05 -9.63
CA PRO A 148 -8.97 4.59 -10.69
C PRO A 148 -8.54 3.23 -11.26
N VAL A 149 -9.51 2.42 -11.66
CA VAL A 149 -9.23 1.15 -12.37
C VAL A 149 -8.70 1.47 -13.76
N ILE A 150 -7.48 1.01 -14.04
CA ILE A 150 -6.79 1.23 -15.33
C ILE A 150 -6.88 0.02 -16.27
N PHE A 151 -7.24 -1.15 -15.74
CA PHE A 151 -7.33 -2.39 -16.52
C PHE A 151 -8.43 -3.28 -15.93
N HIS A 152 -9.38 -3.71 -16.76
CA HIS A 152 -10.42 -4.68 -16.39
C HIS A 152 -10.02 -6.07 -16.90
N ASP A 153 -9.94 -7.04 -16.00
CA ASP A 153 -9.51 -8.41 -16.29
C ASP A 153 -10.47 -9.45 -15.68
N GLY A 154 -10.35 -10.70 -16.14
CA GLY A 154 -11.06 -11.86 -15.60
C GLY A 154 -10.14 -13.07 -15.49
N GLN A 155 -10.22 -13.76 -14.35
CA GLN A 155 -9.43 -14.97 -14.10
C GLN A 155 -9.82 -16.11 -15.04
N LYS A 156 -8.80 -16.81 -15.55
CA LYS A 156 -8.95 -17.99 -16.41
C LYS A 156 -7.93 -19.07 -16.02
N PHE A 157 -8.13 -20.27 -16.53
CA PHE A 157 -7.17 -21.35 -16.45
C PHE A 157 -6.39 -21.46 -17.76
N LEU A 158 -5.09 -21.71 -17.65
CA LEU A 158 -4.23 -22.07 -18.76
C LEU A 158 -3.90 -23.55 -18.64
N VAL A 159 -4.11 -24.30 -19.72
CA VAL A 159 -3.90 -25.75 -19.77
C VAL A 159 -3.03 -26.10 -20.98
N PRO A 160 -2.33 -27.25 -20.97
CA PRO A 160 -1.61 -27.73 -22.14
C PRO A 160 -2.55 -27.92 -23.34
N VAL A 161 -2.06 -27.61 -24.54
CA VAL A 161 -2.86 -27.74 -25.78
C VAL A 161 -3.34 -29.16 -26.03
N ASP A 162 -2.55 -30.16 -25.64
CA ASP A 162 -2.87 -31.58 -25.80
C ASP A 162 -3.61 -32.19 -24.58
N SER A 163 -4.12 -31.36 -23.66
CA SER A 163 -4.90 -31.83 -22.51
C SER A 163 -6.35 -32.12 -22.87
N ASP A 164 -7.02 -32.90 -22.03
CA ASP A 164 -8.46 -33.22 -22.10
C ASP A 164 -9.34 -32.21 -21.35
N ILE A 165 -8.80 -31.04 -21.00
CA ILE A 165 -9.47 -30.01 -20.20
C ILE A 165 -10.04 -28.93 -21.10
N TYR A 166 -11.37 -28.86 -21.18
CA TYR A 166 -12.09 -27.87 -22.01
C TYR A 166 -13.04 -27.00 -21.19
N THR A 167 -13.44 -27.48 -20.03
CA THR A 167 -14.41 -26.85 -19.14
C THR A 167 -13.86 -26.80 -17.71
N LEU A 168 -14.53 -26.01 -16.86
CA LEU A 168 -14.21 -25.96 -15.45
C LEU A 168 -14.38 -27.33 -14.77
N ALA A 169 -15.40 -28.10 -15.15
CA ALA A 169 -15.68 -29.41 -14.57
C ALA A 169 -14.53 -30.42 -14.82
N ASP A 170 -13.79 -30.30 -15.92
CA ASP A 170 -12.65 -31.17 -16.23
C ASP A 170 -11.46 -30.95 -15.28
N LEU A 171 -11.50 -29.88 -14.46
CA LEU A 171 -10.52 -29.60 -13.41
C LEU A 171 -10.82 -30.30 -12.08
N ASP A 172 -11.92 -31.04 -11.96
CA ASP A 172 -12.23 -31.81 -10.75
C ASP A 172 -11.16 -32.89 -10.51
N GLY A 173 -10.68 -32.93 -9.27
CA GLY A 173 -9.59 -33.80 -8.81
C GLY A 173 -8.21 -33.43 -9.33
N LYS A 174 -8.04 -32.32 -10.07
CA LYS A 174 -6.75 -31.93 -10.65
C LYS A 174 -5.89 -31.13 -9.67
N GLN A 175 -4.59 -31.10 -9.96
CA GLN A 175 -3.63 -30.20 -9.31
C GLN A 175 -3.59 -28.86 -10.07
N ILE A 176 -3.71 -27.76 -9.34
CA ILE A 176 -3.82 -26.41 -9.90
C ILE A 176 -2.71 -25.53 -9.32
N CYS A 177 -1.81 -25.07 -10.19
CA CYS A 177 -0.79 -24.10 -9.81
C CYS A 177 -1.42 -22.71 -9.65
N VAL A 178 -1.18 -22.06 -8.52
CA VAL A 178 -1.69 -20.70 -8.26
C VAL A 178 -0.82 -19.96 -7.26
N LEU A 179 -0.59 -18.67 -7.48
CA LEU A 179 0.24 -17.88 -6.57
C LEU A 179 -0.51 -17.57 -5.26
N PRO A 180 0.14 -17.77 -4.10
CA PRO A 180 -0.42 -17.36 -2.81
C PRO A 180 -0.58 -15.83 -2.74
N GLY A 181 -1.48 -15.34 -1.88
CA GLY A 181 -1.70 -13.89 -1.71
C GLY A 181 -2.35 -13.17 -2.90
N THR A 182 -2.93 -13.92 -3.84
CA THR A 182 -3.65 -13.37 -5.00
C THR A 182 -5.16 -13.49 -4.84
N THR A 183 -5.95 -12.73 -5.58
CA THR A 183 -7.38 -13.03 -5.70
C THR A 183 -7.60 -14.38 -6.37
N SER A 184 -6.63 -14.84 -7.18
CA SER A 184 -6.76 -16.08 -7.94
C SER A 184 -6.90 -17.30 -7.04
N ILE A 185 -6.11 -17.39 -5.96
CA ILE A 185 -6.21 -18.52 -5.04
C ILE A 185 -7.55 -18.53 -4.29
N ASP A 186 -8.03 -17.36 -3.88
CA ASP A 186 -9.31 -17.23 -3.17
C ASP A 186 -10.50 -17.54 -4.07
N ASN A 187 -10.45 -17.10 -5.33
CA ASN A 187 -11.45 -17.39 -6.34
C ASN A 187 -11.50 -18.88 -6.71
N VAL A 188 -10.35 -19.56 -6.86
CA VAL A 188 -10.32 -21.01 -7.10
C VAL A 188 -10.97 -21.73 -5.94
N ARG A 189 -10.56 -21.41 -4.70
CA ARG A 189 -11.14 -22.03 -3.49
C ARG A 189 -12.66 -21.89 -3.46
N THR A 190 -13.12 -20.65 -3.50
CA THR A 190 -14.56 -20.34 -3.42
C THR A 190 -15.34 -21.02 -4.54
N THR A 191 -14.87 -20.90 -5.79
CA THR A 191 -15.61 -21.43 -6.95
C THR A 191 -15.66 -22.96 -6.94
N PHE A 192 -14.55 -23.63 -6.61
CA PHE A 192 -14.53 -25.09 -6.62
C PHE A 192 -15.31 -25.66 -5.44
N ASP A 193 -15.22 -25.03 -4.26
CA ASP A 193 -16.00 -25.42 -3.08
C ASP A 193 -17.51 -25.27 -3.36
N ASP A 194 -17.94 -24.16 -3.97
CA ASP A 194 -19.33 -23.91 -4.36
C ASP A 194 -19.85 -24.93 -5.39
N LEU A 195 -18.97 -25.43 -6.26
CA LEU A 195 -19.28 -26.46 -7.26
C LEU A 195 -19.13 -27.89 -6.72
N GLY A 196 -18.68 -28.07 -5.48
CA GLY A 196 -18.43 -29.39 -4.89
C GLY A 196 -17.28 -30.16 -5.54
N MET A 197 -16.34 -29.45 -6.16
CA MET A 197 -15.18 -30.04 -6.85
C MET A 197 -14.04 -30.29 -5.87
N SER A 198 -13.33 -31.39 -6.08
CA SER A 198 -12.06 -31.68 -5.42
C SER A 198 -10.89 -31.06 -6.18
N TYR A 199 -9.85 -30.60 -5.48
CA TYR A 199 -8.66 -30.01 -6.11
C TYR A 199 -7.48 -29.99 -5.13
N GLU A 200 -6.27 -29.93 -5.66
CA GLU A 200 -5.05 -29.67 -4.89
C GLU A 200 -4.37 -28.40 -5.40
N LEU A 201 -4.10 -27.45 -4.51
CA LEU A 201 -3.41 -26.21 -4.88
C LEU A 201 -1.91 -26.37 -4.72
N ILE A 202 -1.18 -26.09 -5.80
CA ILE A 202 0.28 -26.00 -5.80
C ILE A 202 0.67 -24.53 -5.76
N SER A 203 1.07 -24.05 -4.59
CA SER A 203 1.40 -22.62 -4.34
C SER A 203 2.89 -22.33 -4.26
N GLU A 204 3.75 -23.34 -4.39
CA GLU A 204 5.20 -23.19 -4.38
C GLU A 204 5.77 -23.62 -5.73
N ARG A 205 6.76 -22.87 -6.22
CA ARG A 205 7.58 -23.32 -7.35
C ARG A 205 8.38 -24.52 -6.82
N ARG A 206 8.08 -25.74 -7.29
CA ARG A 206 8.98 -26.87 -7.01
C ARG A 206 10.39 -26.46 -7.46
N PRO A 207 11.43 -26.70 -6.63
CA PRO A 207 12.80 -26.32 -6.94
C PRO A 207 13.29 -26.91 -8.27
#